data_AF-A0A6I1JXX7-F1
#
_entry.id   AF-A0A6I1JXX7-F1
#
_cell.length_a   1.000
_cell.length_b   1.000
_cell.length_c   1.000
_cell.angle_alpha   90.00
_cell.angle_beta   90.00
_cell.angle_gamma   90.00
#
_symmetry.space_group_name_H-M   'P 1'
#
loop_
_entity.id
_entity.type
_entity.pdbx_description
1 polymer ?
#
loop_
_entity_poly.entity_id
_entity_poly.type
_entity_poly.pdbx_seq_one_letter_code
_entity_poly.pdbx_strand_id
1 'polypeptide(L)'
;MSKSTTAVTVLSRDQAERIERINTYHKESLKSLGNHLGFQVLTGVEIVGAREQIPHGQFMDWCETYLPDITHRTVTNYLNLAERFAIGQHLISNGDLKLLGQGELPETKRVKIFDAILEEAKGSTITDLYRRFGIKSEKKKPVKTVKLPRQGRKPNAVVRRKEFESNAKLWTKGFKRLAEKAATSEFEGARYWDVEADPYLEELLLALDTLRDGVKASLARRKQAGRTAK
;
A
#
# COMPACT_ATOMS: atom_id res chain seq x y z
N MET A 1 28.05 -7.81 -26.02
CA MET A 1 27.23 -7.67 -24.79
C MET A 1 27.89 -8.52 -23.70
N SER A 2 28.72 -7.88 -22.89
CA SER A 2 29.48 -8.55 -21.83
C SER A 2 28.54 -8.89 -20.69
N LYS A 3 28.38 -10.18 -20.39
CA LYS A 3 27.68 -10.64 -19.18
C LYS A 3 28.52 -10.20 -17.99
N SER A 4 28.07 -9.16 -17.30
CA SER A 4 28.67 -8.73 -16.02
C SER A 4 28.56 -9.91 -15.06
N THR A 5 29.68 -10.53 -14.76
CA THR A 5 29.80 -11.53 -13.70
C THR A 5 29.39 -10.86 -12.40
N THR A 6 28.18 -11.15 -11.92
CA THR A 6 27.71 -10.65 -10.63
C THR A 6 28.64 -11.23 -9.57
N ALA A 7 29.58 -10.40 -9.09
CA ALA A 7 30.39 -10.76 -7.94
C ALA A 7 29.42 -11.04 -6.80
N VAL A 8 29.36 -12.31 -6.37
CA VAL A 8 28.56 -12.74 -5.23
C VAL A 8 29.17 -12.05 -4.02
N THR A 9 28.64 -10.88 -3.69
CA THR A 9 29.07 -10.15 -2.51
C THR A 9 28.53 -10.92 -1.32
N VAL A 10 29.44 -11.55 -0.57
CA VAL A 10 29.09 -12.25 0.66
C VAL A 10 28.57 -11.19 1.63
N LEU A 11 27.26 -11.23 1.89
CA LEU A 11 26.62 -10.35 2.85
C LEU A 11 27.19 -10.63 4.24
N SER A 12 27.39 -9.58 5.04
CA SER A 12 27.63 -9.77 6.46
C SER A 12 26.38 -10.40 7.10
N ARG A 13 26.57 -11.12 8.20
CA ARG A 13 25.46 -11.70 8.97
C ARG A 13 24.41 -10.63 9.32
N ASP A 14 24.86 -9.47 9.78
CA ASP A 14 23.99 -8.36 10.17
C ASP A 14 23.17 -7.81 9.00
N GLN A 15 23.75 -7.79 7.79
CA GLN A 15 23.02 -7.40 6.57
C GLN A 15 21.97 -8.43 6.19
N ALA A 16 22.28 -9.72 6.28
CA ALA A 16 21.32 -10.78 5.98
C ALA A 16 20.12 -10.74 6.95
N GLU A 17 20.37 -10.62 8.25
CA GLU A 17 19.33 -10.48 9.27
C GLU A 17 18.48 -9.21 9.05
N ARG A 18 19.11 -8.10 8.65
CA ARG A 18 18.39 -6.88 8.30
C ARG A 18 17.48 -7.05 7.08
N ILE A 19 17.96 -7.70 6.02
CA ILE A 19 17.16 -7.99 4.82
C ILE A 19 15.93 -8.83 5.20
N GLU A 20 16.10 -9.82 6.06
CA GLU A 20 15.00 -10.64 6.59
C GLU A 20 13.96 -9.79 7.34
N ARG A 21 14.41 -8.88 8.23
CA ARG A 21 13.52 -7.96 8.94
C ARG A 21 12.76 -7.02 8.00
N ILE A 22 13.44 -6.43 7.02
CA ILE A 22 12.81 -5.55 6.01
C ILE A 22 11.70 -6.31 5.28
N ASN A 23 11.98 -7.53 4.80
CA ASN A 23 11.00 -8.34 4.09
C ASN A 23 9.84 -8.78 5.00
N THR A 24 10.11 -9.07 6.26
CA THR A 24 9.08 -9.41 7.26
C THR A 24 8.15 -8.24 7.52
N TYR A 25 8.70 -7.07 7.85
CA TYR A 25 7.90 -5.86 8.09
C TYR A 25 7.15 -5.41 6.83
N HIS A 26 7.75 -5.54 5.64
CA HIS A 26 7.04 -5.30 4.40
C HIS A 26 5.81 -6.20 4.25
N LYS A 27 5.97 -7.52 4.45
CA LYS A 27 4.86 -8.49 4.37
C LYS A 27 3.78 -8.19 5.42
N GLU A 28 4.16 -7.88 6.65
CA GLU A 28 3.21 -7.53 7.71
C GLU A 28 2.48 -6.21 7.41
N SER A 29 3.15 -5.25 6.76
CA SER A 29 2.52 -4.00 6.31
C SER A 29 1.43 -4.21 5.25
N LEU A 30 1.54 -5.28 4.45
CA LEU A 30 0.54 -5.62 3.43
C LEU A 30 -0.67 -6.35 4.03
N LYS A 31 -0.49 -7.06 5.15
CA LYS A 31 -1.54 -7.84 5.81
C LYS A 31 -2.34 -7.02 6.83
N SER A 32 -1.67 -6.15 7.60
CA SER A 32 -2.29 -5.52 8.75
C SER A 32 -3.08 -4.26 8.38
N LEU A 33 -4.41 -4.29 8.49
CA LEU A 33 -5.24 -3.12 8.20
C LEU A 33 -4.96 -1.95 9.17
N GLY A 34 -4.93 -2.22 10.48
CA GLY A 34 -4.73 -1.20 11.52
C GLY A 34 -3.27 -0.74 11.65
N ASN A 35 -2.31 -1.66 11.54
CA ASN A 35 -0.90 -1.38 11.84
C ASN A 35 -0.03 -1.21 10.59
N HIS A 36 -0.61 -1.18 9.38
CA HIS A 36 0.17 -1.06 8.14
C HIS A 36 1.19 0.09 8.21
N LEU A 37 0.77 1.30 8.63
CA LEU A 37 1.67 2.46 8.70
C LEU A 37 2.85 2.24 9.64
N GLY A 38 2.64 1.60 10.80
CA GLY A 38 3.71 1.29 11.74
C GLY A 38 4.74 0.35 11.13
N PHE A 39 4.28 -0.71 10.47
CA PHE A 39 5.20 -1.61 9.77
C PHE A 39 5.90 -0.93 8.60
N GLN A 40 5.25 -0.01 7.86
CA GLN A 40 5.90 0.77 6.80
C GLN A 40 6.99 1.68 7.36
N VAL A 41 6.75 2.33 8.50
CA VAL A 41 7.75 3.15 9.18
C VAL A 41 8.92 2.29 9.66
N LEU A 42 8.67 1.16 10.31
CA LEU A 42 9.72 0.22 10.74
C LEU A 42 10.53 -0.32 9.56
N THR A 43 9.86 -0.68 8.46
CA THR A 43 10.53 -1.08 7.22
C THR A 43 11.44 0.05 6.73
N GLY A 44 10.94 1.29 6.71
CA GLY A 44 11.72 2.46 6.32
C GLY A 44 12.94 2.71 7.20
N VAL A 45 12.82 2.51 8.51
CA VAL A 45 13.92 2.66 9.49
C VAL A 45 15.04 1.66 9.20
N GLU A 46 14.69 0.39 8.97
CA GLU A 46 15.67 -0.64 8.62
C GLU A 46 16.34 -0.35 7.27
N ILE A 47 15.58 0.16 6.29
CA ILE A 47 16.09 0.60 4.99
C ILE A 47 17.04 1.79 5.13
N VAL A 48 16.74 2.78 5.99
CA VAL A 48 17.64 3.92 6.26
C VAL A 48 18.97 3.42 6.81
N GLY A 49 18.96 2.52 7.80
CA GLY A 49 20.21 1.99 8.33
C GLY A 49 20.97 1.09 7.35
N ALA A 50 20.29 0.38 6.43
CA ALA A 50 20.95 -0.32 5.34
C ALA A 50 21.66 0.68 4.41
N ARG A 51 20.97 1.78 4.05
CA ARG A 51 21.51 2.84 3.17
C ARG A 51 22.82 3.42 3.70
N GLU A 52 22.97 3.56 5.01
CA GLU A 52 24.20 4.08 5.63
C GLU A 52 25.42 3.16 5.48
N GLN A 53 25.19 1.86 5.26
CA GLN A 53 26.25 0.85 5.11
C GLN A 53 26.61 0.58 3.65
N ILE A 54 25.79 1.03 2.71
CA ILE A 54 25.95 0.76 1.28
C ILE A 54 26.70 1.92 0.62
N PRO A 55 27.69 1.65 -0.25
CA PRO A 55 28.38 2.71 -0.98
C PRO A 55 27.42 3.64 -1.75
N HIS A 56 27.78 4.92 -1.81
CA HIS A 56 26.96 5.91 -2.50
C HIS A 56 26.72 5.51 -3.96
N GLY A 57 25.48 5.66 -4.43
CA GLY A 57 25.07 5.29 -5.79
C GLY A 57 24.72 3.81 -5.99
N GLN A 58 25.08 2.90 -5.07
CA GLN A 58 24.78 1.46 -5.20
C GLN A 58 23.52 1.03 -4.46
N PHE A 59 22.88 1.96 -3.74
CA PHE A 59 21.74 1.65 -2.88
C PHE A 59 20.53 1.08 -3.62
N MET A 60 20.20 1.62 -4.79
CA MET A 60 19.05 1.13 -5.55
C MET A 60 19.32 -0.27 -6.13
N ASP A 61 20.52 -0.50 -6.66
CA ASP A 61 20.94 -1.83 -7.15
C ASP A 61 20.92 -2.87 -6.03
N TRP A 62 21.31 -2.47 -4.81
CA TRP A 62 21.18 -3.30 -3.62
C TRP A 62 19.72 -3.63 -3.30
N CYS A 63 18.81 -2.64 -3.37
CA CYS A 63 17.38 -2.89 -3.19
C CYS A 63 16.82 -3.85 -4.25
N GLU A 64 17.18 -3.70 -5.52
CA GLU A 64 16.74 -4.62 -6.59
C GLU A 64 17.22 -6.06 -6.34
N THR A 65 18.45 -6.20 -5.84
CA THR A 65 19.07 -7.50 -5.59
C THR A 65 18.47 -8.22 -4.39
N TYR A 66 18.28 -7.50 -3.27
CA TYR A 66 17.94 -8.12 -1.98
C TYR A 66 16.50 -7.90 -1.52
N LEU A 67 15.79 -6.93 -2.12
CA LEU A 67 14.39 -6.61 -1.82
C LEU A 67 13.52 -6.66 -3.09
N PRO A 68 13.54 -7.77 -3.87
CA PRO A 68 12.91 -7.83 -5.19
C PRO A 68 11.38 -7.64 -5.16
N ASP A 69 10.74 -7.95 -4.02
CA ASP A 69 9.29 -7.78 -3.84
C ASP A 69 8.89 -6.32 -3.58
N ILE A 70 9.86 -5.45 -3.27
CA ILE A 70 9.61 -4.05 -2.88
C ILE A 70 10.00 -3.13 -4.03
N THR A 71 9.01 -2.55 -4.70
CA THR A 71 9.27 -1.61 -5.81
C THR A 71 10.05 -0.38 -5.35
N HIS A 72 10.83 0.24 -6.25
CA HIS A 72 11.56 1.49 -5.96
C HIS A 72 10.69 2.61 -5.40
N ARG A 73 9.46 2.72 -5.91
CA ARG A 73 8.50 3.69 -5.40
C ARG A 73 8.11 3.39 -3.97
N THR A 74 7.90 2.11 -3.64
CA THR A 74 7.59 1.67 -2.27
C THR A 74 8.76 1.92 -1.32
N VAL A 75 9.99 1.59 -1.73
CA VAL A 75 11.22 1.92 -0.98
C VAL A 75 11.30 3.42 -0.69
N THR A 76 11.07 4.25 -1.70
CA THR A 76 11.07 5.72 -1.57
C THR A 76 10.00 6.19 -0.58
N ASN A 77 8.82 5.59 -0.59
CA ASN A 77 7.76 5.93 0.36
C ASN A 77 8.14 5.55 1.80
N TYR A 78 8.74 4.38 2.00
CA TYR A 78 9.20 3.92 3.31
C TYR A 78 10.31 4.81 3.86
N LEU A 79 11.28 5.19 3.02
CA LEU A 79 12.31 6.15 3.38
C LEU A 79 11.72 7.49 3.83
N ASN A 80 10.80 8.06 3.03
CA ASN A 80 10.14 9.32 3.38
C ASN A 80 9.35 9.22 4.69
N LEU A 81 8.67 8.10 4.93
CA LEU A 81 7.97 7.85 6.19
C LEU A 81 8.93 7.82 7.36
N ALA A 82 9.99 7.02 7.30
CA ALA A 82 10.96 6.91 8.38
C ALA A 82 11.66 8.26 8.66
N GLU A 83 12.10 8.96 7.62
CA GLU A 83 12.80 10.24 7.75
C GLU A 83 11.91 11.34 8.31
N ARG A 84 10.66 11.46 7.85
CA ARG A 84 9.76 12.55 8.26
C ARG A 84 9.01 12.26 9.54
N PHE A 85 8.66 11.00 9.77
CA PHE A 85 7.91 10.59 10.95
C PHE A 85 8.85 10.18 12.08
N ALA A 86 9.56 9.07 11.95
CA ALA A 86 10.32 8.52 13.07
C ALA A 86 11.54 9.37 13.43
N ILE A 87 12.32 9.82 12.44
CA ILE A 87 13.50 10.64 12.66
C ILE A 87 13.10 12.11 12.88
N GLY A 88 12.20 12.63 12.04
CA GLY A 88 11.71 14.01 12.11
C GLY A 88 10.94 14.34 13.39
N GLN A 89 10.24 13.38 14.00
CA GLN A 89 9.60 13.55 15.31
C GLN A 89 10.47 13.06 16.48
N HIS A 90 11.76 12.78 16.24
CA HIS A 90 12.72 12.34 17.27
C HIS A 90 12.34 11.06 18.03
N LEU A 91 11.52 10.20 17.44
CA LEU A 91 11.20 8.87 18.00
C LEU A 91 12.44 7.96 17.92
N ILE A 92 13.21 8.13 16.84
CA ILE A 92 14.50 7.48 16.59
C ILE A 92 15.56 8.56 16.45
N SER A 93 16.64 8.43 17.20
CA SER A 93 17.83 9.27 17.10
C SER A 93 18.83 8.72 16.07
N ASN A 94 19.77 9.55 15.61
CA ASN A 94 20.87 9.08 14.77
C ASN A 94 21.74 8.02 15.48
N GLY A 95 21.78 8.03 16.82
CA GLY A 95 22.43 6.98 17.61
C GLY A 95 21.69 5.65 17.49
N ASP A 96 20.35 5.67 17.54
CA ASP A 96 19.52 4.49 17.36
C ASP A 96 19.71 3.87 15.96
N LEU A 97 19.86 4.69 14.91
CA LEU A 97 20.13 4.21 13.55
C LEU A 97 21.48 3.47 13.43
N LYS A 98 22.52 3.98 14.11
CA LYS A 98 23.83 3.31 14.17
C LYS A 98 23.76 1.99 14.93
N LEU A 99 22.95 1.92 16.00
CA LEU A 99 22.73 0.69 16.77
C LEU A 99 22.00 -0.39 15.96
N LEU A 100 21.14 -0.02 15.00
CA LEU A 100 20.57 -1.01 14.06
C LEU A 100 21.67 -1.73 13.28
N GLY A 101 22.83 -1.10 13.08
CA GLY A 101 23.98 -1.74 12.44
C GLY A 101 24.47 -2.99 13.19
N GLN A 102 24.09 -3.14 14.47
CA GLN A 102 24.49 -4.20 15.38
C GLN A 102 23.31 -5.09 15.81
N GLY A 103 22.09 -4.85 15.32
CA GLY A 103 20.92 -5.61 15.75
C GLY A 103 19.58 -4.99 15.35
N GLU A 104 18.52 -5.44 15.99
CA GLU A 104 17.17 -4.96 15.77
C GLU A 104 16.84 -3.76 16.68
N LEU A 105 15.92 -2.90 16.24
CA LEU A 105 15.43 -1.81 17.08
C LEU A 105 14.83 -2.40 18.37
N PRO A 106 15.19 -1.87 19.56
CA PRO A 106 14.62 -2.34 20.81
C PRO A 106 13.09 -2.29 20.77
N GLU A 107 12.45 -3.31 21.33
CA GLU A 107 10.99 -3.43 21.31
C GLU A 107 10.30 -2.19 21.89
N THR A 108 10.85 -1.62 22.95
CA THR A 108 10.37 -0.38 23.57
C THR A 108 10.30 0.80 22.61
N LYS A 109 11.22 0.89 21.65
CA LYS A 109 11.23 1.92 20.60
C LYS A 109 10.23 1.60 19.49
N ARG A 110 10.09 0.32 19.11
CA ARG A 110 9.08 -0.11 18.14
C ARG A 110 7.67 0.21 18.64
N VAL A 111 7.36 -0.14 19.89
CA VAL A 111 6.07 0.16 20.51
C VAL A 111 5.80 1.67 20.52
N LYS A 112 6.79 2.50 20.90
CA LYS A 112 6.66 3.96 20.83
C LYS A 112 6.33 4.49 19.43
N ILE A 113 6.86 3.87 18.38
CA ILE A 113 6.53 4.24 17.00
C ILE A 113 5.08 3.90 16.69
N PHE A 114 4.62 2.71 17.06
CA PHE A 114 3.22 2.32 16.88
C PHE A 114 2.28 3.26 17.63
N ASP A 115 2.55 3.54 18.91
CA ASP A 115 1.74 4.43 19.72
C ASP A 115 1.66 5.84 19.12
N ALA A 116 2.80 6.38 18.65
CA ALA A 116 2.84 7.69 18.02
C ALA A 116 2.03 7.74 16.70
N ILE A 117 2.05 6.67 15.91
CA ILE A 117 1.26 6.58 14.67
C ILE A 117 -0.22 6.49 14.98
N LEU A 118 -0.59 5.67 15.98
CA LEU A 118 -1.97 5.55 16.41
C LEU A 118 -2.51 6.88 16.94
N GLU A 119 -1.69 7.63 17.69
CA GLU A 119 -2.04 8.96 18.16
C GLU A 119 -2.29 9.93 17.01
N GLU A 120 -1.40 9.96 16.01
CA GLU A 120 -1.55 10.82 14.83
C GLU A 120 -2.71 10.39 13.91
N ALA A 121 -3.05 9.11 13.93
CA ALA A 121 -4.18 8.57 13.20
C ALA A 121 -5.54 8.95 13.83
N LYS A 122 -5.58 9.38 15.11
CA LYS A 122 -6.81 9.81 15.75
C LYS A 122 -7.40 11.01 15.00
N GLY A 123 -8.53 10.78 14.34
CA GLY A 123 -9.25 11.81 13.58
C GLY A 123 -8.67 12.11 12.19
N SER A 124 -7.66 11.38 11.73
CA SER A 124 -7.07 11.54 10.40
C SER A 124 -7.32 10.31 9.52
N THR A 125 -7.55 10.51 8.22
CA THR A 125 -7.56 9.38 7.29
C THR A 125 -6.13 8.98 6.92
N ILE A 126 -5.93 7.71 6.52
CA ILE A 126 -4.64 7.22 5.99
C ILE A 126 -4.10 8.11 4.86
N THR A 127 -5.00 8.64 4.03
CA THR A 127 -4.60 9.52 2.92
C THR A 127 -4.10 10.87 3.42
N ASP A 128 -4.64 11.40 4.51
CA ASP A 128 -4.20 12.66 5.09
C ASP A 128 -2.85 12.49 5.79
N LEU A 129 -2.64 11.37 6.48
CA LEU A 129 -1.33 10.99 7.02
C LEU A 129 -0.27 10.93 5.91
N TYR A 130 -0.55 10.23 4.80
CA TYR A 130 0.37 10.18 3.67
C TYR A 130 0.66 11.55 3.03
N ARG A 131 -0.29 12.50 3.06
CA ARG A 131 -0.02 13.87 2.60
C ARG A 131 0.86 14.62 3.59
N ARG A 132 0.56 14.51 4.88
CA ARG A 132 1.32 15.14 5.97
C ARG A 132 2.78 14.68 5.97
N PHE A 133 3.02 13.40 5.69
CA PHE A 133 4.36 12.84 5.52
C PHE A 133 4.93 13.03 4.10
N GLY A 134 4.29 13.82 3.24
CA GLY A 134 4.80 14.17 1.92
C GLY A 134 4.90 13.03 0.91
N ILE A 135 4.31 11.86 1.19
CA ILE A 135 4.24 10.73 0.25
C ILE A 135 3.28 11.04 -0.89
N LYS A 136 2.14 11.65 -0.56
CA LYS A 136 1.17 12.13 -1.54
C LYS A 136 1.28 13.64 -1.65
N SER A 137 1.35 14.15 -2.87
CA SER A 137 1.23 15.59 -3.09
C SER A 137 -0.10 16.08 -2.52
N GLU A 138 -0.09 17.28 -1.95
CA GLU A 138 -1.33 17.99 -1.67
C GLU A 138 -2.19 18.07 -2.94
N LYS A 139 -3.51 18.02 -2.78
CA LYS A 139 -4.40 18.25 -3.92
C LYS A 139 -4.10 19.66 -4.43
N LYS A 140 -3.32 19.76 -5.52
CA LYS A 140 -3.14 21.03 -6.22
C LYS A 140 -4.55 21.56 -6.48
N LYS A 141 -4.85 22.77 -5.97
CA LYS A 141 -6.10 23.46 -6.31
C LYS A 141 -6.27 23.37 -7.82
N PRO A 142 -7.48 23.09 -8.34
CA PRO A 142 -7.67 22.98 -9.78
C PRO A 142 -7.15 24.27 -10.38
N VAL A 143 -5.99 24.18 -11.06
CA VAL A 143 -5.48 25.27 -11.86
C VAL A 143 -6.62 25.56 -12.82
N LYS A 144 -7.19 26.77 -12.77
CA LYS A 144 -8.20 27.22 -13.73
C LYS A 144 -7.59 26.97 -15.09
N THR A 145 -7.96 25.86 -15.70
CA THR A 145 -7.53 25.52 -17.03
C THR A 145 -8.22 26.55 -17.89
N VAL A 146 -7.42 27.49 -18.42
CA VAL A 146 -7.89 28.38 -19.47
C VAL A 146 -8.50 27.46 -20.52
N LYS A 147 -9.82 27.56 -20.68
CA LYS A 147 -10.55 26.74 -21.64
C LYS A 147 -10.09 27.17 -23.03
N LEU A 148 -9.03 26.54 -23.53
CA LEU A 148 -8.71 26.62 -24.94
C LEU A 148 -9.94 26.13 -25.71
N PRO A 149 -10.37 26.83 -26.76
CA PRO A 149 -11.54 26.47 -27.54
C PRO A 149 -11.37 25.01 -27.99
N ARG A 150 -12.32 24.16 -27.60
CA ARG A 150 -12.34 22.75 -27.99
C ARG A 150 -12.56 22.67 -29.50
N GLN A 151 -11.47 22.63 -30.27
CA GLN A 151 -11.55 22.19 -31.66
C GLN A 151 -12.06 20.73 -31.67
N GLY A 152 -13.03 20.48 -32.55
CA GLY A 152 -13.98 19.38 -32.47
C GLY A 152 -13.35 18.00 -32.21
N ARG A 153 -13.55 17.48 -30.99
CA ARG A 153 -13.35 16.05 -30.73
C ARG A 153 -14.56 15.28 -31.24
N LYS A 154 -14.33 14.42 -32.23
CA LYS A 154 -15.28 13.42 -32.75
C LYS A 154 -15.82 12.51 -31.62
N PRO A 155 -17.05 11.97 -31.75
CA PRO A 155 -17.76 11.29 -30.68
C PRO A 155 -17.21 9.87 -30.40
N ASN A 156 -16.19 9.76 -29.55
CA ASN A 156 -15.67 8.47 -29.05
C ASN A 156 -16.42 7.92 -27.81
N ALA A 157 -17.50 8.58 -27.38
CA ALA A 157 -18.22 8.22 -26.15
C ALA A 157 -18.99 6.90 -26.26
N VAL A 158 -19.42 6.51 -27.47
CA VAL A 158 -20.21 5.29 -27.69
C VAL A 158 -19.34 4.03 -27.60
N VAL A 159 -18.08 4.09 -28.04
CA VAL A 159 -17.13 2.96 -27.97
C VAL A 159 -16.78 2.63 -26.52
N ARG A 160 -16.51 3.65 -25.70
CA ARG A 160 -16.18 3.47 -24.27
C ARG A 160 -17.34 2.87 -23.45
N ARG A 161 -18.59 3.08 -23.86
CA ARG A 161 -19.77 2.51 -23.18
C ARG A 161 -19.84 0.99 -23.35
N LYS A 162 -19.60 0.49 -24.56
CA LYS A 162 -19.60 -0.96 -24.84
C LYS A 162 -18.42 -1.67 -24.15
N GLU A 163 -17.24 -1.05 -24.13
CA GLU A 163 -16.07 -1.58 -23.40
C GLU A 163 -16.32 -1.64 -21.88
N PHE A 164 -16.95 -0.62 -21.30
CA PHE A 164 -17.29 -0.61 -19.87
C PHE A 164 -18.34 -1.68 -19.51
N GLU A 165 -19.38 -1.84 -20.33
CA GLU A 165 -20.40 -2.88 -20.15
C GLU A 165 -19.81 -4.29 -20.28
N SER A 166 -18.86 -4.52 -21.20
CA SER A 166 -18.13 -5.80 -21.31
C SER A 166 -17.23 -6.06 -20.10
N ASN A 167 -16.51 -5.04 -19.61
CA ASN A 167 -15.63 -5.19 -18.44
C ASN A 167 -16.41 -5.44 -17.14
N ALA A 168 -17.57 -4.79 -16.95
CA ALA A 168 -18.42 -5.01 -15.78
C ALA A 168 -18.97 -6.45 -15.72
N LYS A 169 -19.30 -7.05 -16.88
CA LYS A 169 -19.70 -8.46 -16.98
C LYS A 169 -18.57 -9.43 -16.66
N LEU A 170 -17.34 -9.11 -17.07
CA LEU A 170 -16.16 -9.91 -16.74
C LEU A 170 -15.87 -9.88 -15.23
N TRP A 171 -16.00 -8.71 -14.61
CA TRP A 171 -15.76 -8.53 -13.17
C TRP A 171 -16.79 -9.29 -12.33
N THR A 172 -18.08 -9.16 -12.65
CA THR A 172 -19.15 -9.89 -11.95
C THR A 172 -18.99 -11.41 -12.06
N LYS A 173 -18.55 -11.92 -13.22
CA LYS A 173 -18.26 -13.36 -13.40
C LYS A 173 -17.02 -13.82 -12.61
N GLY A 174 -15.98 -12.97 -12.54
CA GLY A 174 -14.78 -13.23 -11.74
C GLY A 174 -15.06 -13.28 -10.24
N PHE A 175 -15.82 -12.30 -9.72
CA PHE A 175 -16.22 -12.26 -8.31
C PHE A 175 -17.11 -13.44 -7.93
N LYS A 176 -18.04 -13.85 -8.80
CA LYS A 176 -18.89 -15.02 -8.54
C LYS A 176 -18.08 -16.31 -8.44
N ARG A 177 -17.08 -16.50 -9.31
CA ARG A 177 -16.16 -17.66 -9.23
C ARG A 177 -15.30 -17.66 -7.97
N LEU A 178 -14.85 -16.49 -7.52
CA LEU A 178 -14.10 -16.36 -6.26
C LEU A 178 -14.97 -16.71 -5.06
N ALA A 179 -16.22 -16.23 -5.03
CA ALA A 179 -17.19 -16.57 -3.99
C ALA A 179 -17.56 -18.06 -4.00
N GLU A 180 -17.76 -18.66 -5.18
CA GLU A 180 -18.02 -20.10 -5.32
C GLU A 180 -16.82 -20.94 -4.84
N LYS A 181 -15.58 -20.55 -5.18
CA LYS A 181 -14.36 -21.22 -4.70
C LYS A 181 -14.13 -21.08 -3.20
N ALA A 182 -14.49 -19.93 -2.61
CA ALA A 182 -14.43 -19.73 -1.17
C ALA A 182 -15.46 -20.61 -0.44
N ALA A 183 -16.61 -20.89 -1.06
CA ALA A 183 -17.66 -21.72 -0.50
C ALA A 183 -17.39 -23.23 -0.59
N THR A 184 -16.55 -23.70 -1.52
CA THR A 184 -16.32 -25.14 -1.77
C THR A 184 -15.12 -25.75 -1.02
N SER A 185 -14.55 -25.07 -0.03
CA SER A 185 -13.48 -25.56 0.89
C SER A 185 -12.25 -26.26 0.27
N GLU A 186 -12.02 -26.16 -1.05
CA GLU A 186 -10.78 -26.58 -1.73
C GLU A 186 -9.67 -25.50 -1.67
N PHE A 187 -9.81 -24.50 -0.80
CA PHE A 187 -8.73 -23.58 -0.49
C PHE A 187 -7.88 -24.19 0.63
N GLU A 188 -6.88 -24.98 0.26
CA GLU A 188 -5.91 -25.60 1.19
C GLU A 188 -5.10 -24.57 2.03
N GLY A 189 -5.31 -23.27 1.81
CA GLY A 189 -4.78 -22.18 2.65
C GLY A 189 -5.68 -21.75 3.82
N ALA A 190 -6.85 -22.37 4.03
CA ALA A 190 -7.80 -21.97 5.07
C ALA A 190 -7.37 -22.29 6.52
N ARG A 191 -6.17 -22.87 6.74
CA ARG A 191 -5.63 -23.15 8.08
C ARG A 191 -5.02 -21.94 8.81
N TYR A 192 -5.03 -20.74 8.22
CA TYR A 192 -4.51 -19.51 8.84
C TYR A 192 -5.53 -18.40 9.04
N TRP A 193 -6.81 -18.65 8.73
CA TRP A 193 -7.88 -17.72 9.07
C TRP A 193 -8.57 -18.23 10.31
N ASP A 194 -8.00 -17.90 11.47
CA ASP A 194 -8.76 -17.90 12.71
C ASP A 194 -9.77 -16.74 12.57
N VAL A 195 -11.01 -17.08 12.22
CA VAL A 195 -12.10 -16.13 11.92
C VAL A 195 -12.61 -15.45 13.20
N GLU A 196 -12.06 -15.78 14.38
CA GLU A 196 -12.57 -15.29 15.66
C GLU A 196 -12.12 -13.89 16.09
N ALA A 197 -11.29 -13.16 15.33
CA ALA A 197 -10.89 -11.82 15.80
C ALA A 197 -10.45 -10.82 14.71
N ASP A 198 -11.08 -10.79 13.52
CA ASP A 198 -10.91 -9.63 12.63
C ASP A 198 -12.09 -8.64 12.79
N PRO A 199 -11.97 -7.61 13.65
CA PRO A 199 -13.03 -6.62 13.86
C PRO A 199 -13.36 -5.83 12.57
N TYR A 200 -12.56 -5.95 11.51
CA TYR A 200 -12.80 -5.29 10.24
C TYR A 200 -13.56 -6.16 9.23
N LEU A 201 -13.74 -7.46 9.50
CA LEU A 201 -14.50 -8.35 8.61
C LEU A 201 -15.97 -7.92 8.53
N GLU A 202 -16.57 -7.55 9.67
CA GLU A 202 -17.93 -7.01 9.70
C GLU A 202 -18.05 -5.68 8.96
N GLU A 203 -17.07 -4.77 9.12
CA GLU A 203 -17.05 -3.50 8.40
C GLU A 203 -16.92 -3.70 6.88
N LEU A 204 -16.13 -4.69 6.45
CA LEU A 204 -15.90 -4.99 5.04
C LEU A 204 -17.14 -5.64 4.41
N LEU A 205 -17.82 -6.52 5.13
CA LEU A 205 -19.11 -7.09 4.72
C LEU A 205 -20.19 -6.00 4.63
N LEU A 206 -20.23 -5.07 5.60
CA LEU A 206 -21.16 -3.93 5.59
C LEU A 206 -20.91 -2.98 4.40
N ALA A 207 -19.64 -2.72 4.06
CA ALA A 207 -19.28 -1.90 2.92
C ALA A 207 -19.70 -2.55 1.58
N LEU A 208 -19.55 -3.86 1.46
CA LEU A 208 -19.98 -4.62 0.27
C LEU A 208 -21.51 -4.61 0.11
N ASP A 209 -22.24 -4.74 1.22
CA ASP A 209 -23.70 -4.69 1.21
C ASP A 209 -24.22 -3.29 0.84
N THR A 210 -23.57 -2.24 1.35
CA THR A 210 -23.89 -0.84 0.99
C THR A 210 -23.67 -0.57 -0.50
N LEU A 211 -22.57 -1.08 -1.07
CA LEU A 211 -22.30 -1.00 -2.51
C LEU A 211 -23.35 -1.75 -3.33
N ARG A 212 -23.70 -2.98 -2.92
CA ARG A 212 -24.73 -3.80 -3.56
C ARG A 212 -26.08 -3.06 -3.59
N ASP A 213 -26.47 -2.46 -2.49
CA ASP A 213 -27.76 -1.76 -2.39
C ASP A 213 -27.76 -0.43 -3.15
N GLY A 214 -26.63 0.28 -3.17
CA GLY A 214 -26.44 1.45 -4.03
C GLY A 214 -26.59 1.12 -5.52
N VAL A 215 -26.06 -0.01 -5.97
CA VAL A 215 -26.22 -0.50 -7.35
C VAL A 215 -27.69 -0.86 -7.63
N LYS A 216 -28.37 -1.57 -6.73
CA LYS A 216 -29.80 -1.90 -6.88
C LYS A 216 -30.67 -0.65 -6.96
N ALA A 217 -30.45 0.32 -6.09
CA ALA A 217 -31.18 1.59 -6.08
C ALA A 217 -30.96 2.38 -7.39
N SER A 218 -29.72 2.43 -7.88
CA SER A 218 -29.38 3.07 -9.16
C SER A 218 -30.10 2.40 -10.34
N LEU A 219 -30.14 1.07 -10.37
CA LEU A 219 -30.88 0.31 -11.40
C LEU A 219 -32.39 0.55 -11.32
N ALA A 220 -32.98 0.61 -10.12
CA ALA A 220 -34.39 0.88 -9.92
C ALA A 220 -34.81 2.27 -10.42
N ARG A 221 -34.03 3.32 -10.08
CA ARG A 221 -34.28 4.70 -10.55
C ARG A 221 -34.24 4.79 -12.07
N ARG A 222 -33.30 4.09 -12.72
CA ARG A 222 -33.21 4.05 -14.19
C ARG A 222 -34.40 3.34 -14.83
N LYS A 223 -34.92 2.27 -14.22
CA LYS A 223 -36.12 1.56 -14.69
C LYS A 223 -37.38 2.42 -14.57
N GLN A 224 -37.48 3.26 -13.54
CA GLN A 224 -38.56 4.23 -13.40
C GLN A 224 -38.45 5.35 -14.44
N ALA A 225 -37.27 5.94 -14.62
CA ALA A 225 -37.05 7.01 -15.60
C ALA A 225 -37.31 6.56 -17.05
N GLY A 226 -37.00 5.29 -17.39
CA GLY A 226 -37.32 4.72 -18.70
C GLY A 226 -38.80 4.41 -18.92
N ARG A 227 -39.61 4.34 -17.85
CA ARG A 227 -41.07 4.14 -17.92
C ARG A 227 -41.85 5.44 -18.06
N THR A 228 -41.34 6.54 -17.53
CA THR A 228 -41.96 7.88 -17.61
C THR A 228 -41.70 8.61 -18.93
N ALA A 229 -40.81 8.08 -19.78
CA ALA A 229 -40.45 8.65 -21.07
C ALA A 229 -41.17 7.98 -22.26
N LYS A 230 -42.16 7.12 -21.99
CA LYS A 230 -43.10 6.55 -22.96
C LYS A 230 -44.49 7.11 -22.67
#